data_AF-A0A8T4E998-F1
#
_entry.id   AF-A0A8T4E998-F1
#
_cell.length_a   1.000
_cell.length_b   1.000
_cell.length_c   1.000
_cell.angle_alpha   90.00
_cell.angle_beta   90.00
_cell.angle_gamma   90.00
#
_symmetry.space_group_name_H-M   'P 1'
#
loop_
_entity.id
_entity.type
_entity.pdbx_description
1 polymer ?
#
loop_
_entity_poly.entity_id
_entity_poly.type
_entity_poly.pdbx_seq_one_letter_code
_entity_poly.pdbx_strand_id
1 'polypeptide(L)'
;MTEPLTQDIFTRLTSIKSANVIQRYGFDEFLAIAREVRGRVGDDVWLEVGWEILDGIGLEEFYGCDYDILTALEHIPSDSDLEDIQTFLRHSLVETLLEQFDNEGTTILLDIAKMVGTPAAALIPKIIELRKKEVQDTIIPIMGKEIIIYDIFMNEVNRTSIPEKAVWLEPLWMTAYGYQTLYSMNFGLYTNLKELDRIANVMRKLDVSFRTLWNPTSEKKPQTQTSEALRSIILKRAINGHKQKKR
;
A
#
# COMPACT_ATOMS: atom_id res chain seq x y z
N MET A 1 -15.37 16.06 -19.11
CA MET A 1 -15.61 17.31 -18.34
C MET A 1 -16.38 16.98 -17.06
N THR A 2 -15.76 16.23 -16.14
CA THR A 2 -16.37 15.74 -14.88
C THR A 2 -15.54 16.07 -13.64
N GLU A 3 -14.35 16.65 -13.82
CA GLU A 3 -13.42 17.01 -12.74
C GLU A 3 -13.94 18.02 -11.68
N PRO A 4 -14.78 19.03 -11.99
CA PRO A 4 -15.10 20.04 -10.98
C PRO A 4 -16.06 19.55 -9.89
N LEU A 5 -16.89 18.53 -10.15
CA LEU A 5 -17.86 18.03 -9.17
C LEU A 5 -17.21 17.07 -8.16
N THR A 6 -16.31 16.20 -8.65
CA THR A 6 -15.55 15.28 -7.80
C THR A 6 -14.59 16.04 -6.90
N GLN A 7 -13.98 17.12 -7.39
CA GLN A 7 -13.10 17.97 -6.59
C GLN A 7 -13.87 18.71 -5.48
N ASP A 8 -15.10 19.15 -5.72
CA ASP A 8 -15.92 19.83 -4.69
C ASP A 8 -16.41 18.85 -3.61
N ILE A 9 -16.79 17.61 -3.99
CA ILE A 9 -17.13 16.54 -3.03
C ILE A 9 -15.90 16.11 -2.22
N PHE A 10 -14.75 15.93 -2.89
CA PHE A 10 -13.48 15.61 -2.26
C PHE A 10 -13.02 16.73 -1.32
N THR A 11 -13.19 17.99 -1.69
CA THR A 11 -12.89 19.15 -0.84
C THR A 11 -13.84 19.23 0.35
N ARG A 12 -15.13 18.90 0.16
CA ARG A 12 -16.08 18.80 1.27
C ARG A 12 -15.67 17.71 2.24
N LEU A 13 -15.36 16.49 1.79
CA LEU A 13 -14.91 15.38 2.65
C LEU A 13 -13.56 15.62 3.32
N THR A 14 -12.54 16.06 2.58
CA THR A 14 -11.22 16.39 3.17
C THR A 14 -11.28 17.58 4.12
N SER A 15 -12.24 18.50 3.95
CA SER A 15 -12.50 19.60 4.90
C SER A 15 -13.35 19.17 6.11
N ILE A 16 -14.08 18.07 5.98
CA ILE A 16 -14.84 17.46 7.05
C ILE A 16 -13.83 16.69 7.90
N LYS A 17 -13.40 17.30 9.00
CA LYS A 17 -12.95 16.50 10.15
C LYS A 17 -14.13 15.60 10.50
N SER A 18 -14.14 14.35 10.09
CA SER A 18 -15.28 13.42 10.22
C SER A 18 -15.88 13.46 11.63
N ALA A 19 -15.04 13.57 12.66
CA ALA A 19 -15.44 13.83 14.04
C ALA A 19 -16.34 15.06 14.22
N ASN A 20 -16.03 16.19 13.60
CA ASN A 20 -16.83 17.41 13.68
C ASN A 20 -18.20 17.27 13.03
N VAL A 21 -18.33 16.49 11.94
CA VAL A 21 -19.63 16.28 11.29
C VAL A 21 -20.49 15.37 12.16
N ILE A 22 -19.93 14.25 12.64
CA ILE A 22 -20.63 13.34 13.56
C ILE A 22 -21.10 14.11 14.80
N GLN A 23 -20.24 14.93 15.41
CA GLN A 23 -20.59 15.71 16.60
C GLN A 23 -21.63 16.82 16.36
N ARG A 24 -21.73 17.36 15.14
CA ARG A 24 -22.65 18.49 14.83
C ARG A 24 -23.98 18.05 14.24
N TYR A 25 -23.96 16.99 13.43
CA TYR A 25 -25.07 16.58 12.56
C TYR A 25 -25.55 15.15 12.86
N GLY A 26 -24.81 14.41 13.69
CA GLY A 26 -25.11 13.02 14.02
C GLY A 26 -24.54 12.02 13.01
N PHE A 27 -24.55 10.75 13.40
CA PHE A 27 -23.98 9.67 12.60
C PHE A 27 -24.81 9.35 11.35
N ASP A 28 -26.14 9.48 11.41
CA ASP A 28 -27.02 9.25 10.26
C ASP A 28 -26.70 10.15 9.07
N GLU A 29 -26.50 11.45 9.33
CA GLU A 29 -26.17 12.40 8.26
C GLU A 29 -24.78 12.10 7.68
N PHE A 30 -23.82 11.75 8.53
CA PHE A 30 -22.50 11.29 8.11
C PHE A 30 -22.58 10.03 7.22
N LEU A 31 -23.36 9.03 7.62
CA LEU A 31 -23.51 7.78 6.88
C LEU A 31 -24.22 7.98 5.54
N ALA A 32 -25.21 8.88 5.48
CA ALA A 32 -25.87 9.24 4.24
C ALA A 32 -24.89 9.87 3.23
N ILE A 33 -24.02 10.77 3.70
CA ILE A 33 -22.96 11.38 2.88
C ILE A 33 -21.97 10.30 2.42
N ALA A 34 -21.53 9.42 3.32
CA ALA A 34 -20.61 8.33 2.99
C ALA A 34 -21.15 7.42 1.88
N ARG A 35 -22.44 7.06 1.94
CA ARG A 35 -23.13 6.28 0.89
C ARG A 35 -23.19 7.01 -0.44
N GLU A 36 -23.56 8.29 -0.43
CA GLU A 36 -23.62 9.11 -1.64
C GLU A 36 -22.26 9.16 -2.35
N VAL A 37 -21.19 9.28 -1.58
CA VAL A 37 -19.81 9.33 -2.09
C VAL A 37 -19.41 7.98 -2.64
N ARG A 38 -19.62 6.88 -1.90
CA ARG A 38 -19.32 5.52 -2.35
C ARG A 38 -19.97 5.21 -3.70
N GLY A 39 -21.22 5.65 -3.90
CA GLY A 39 -21.96 5.46 -5.15
C GLY A 39 -21.47 6.30 -6.35
N ARG A 40 -20.53 7.24 -6.15
CA ARG A 40 -20.03 8.16 -7.18
C ARG A 40 -18.56 7.99 -7.53
N VAL A 41 -17.80 7.22 -6.75
CA VAL A 41 -16.36 7.07 -6.91
C VAL A 41 -15.97 5.61 -7.16
N GLY A 42 -14.82 5.41 -7.82
CA GLY A 42 -14.24 4.08 -7.97
C GLY A 42 -13.66 3.55 -6.66
N ASP A 43 -13.42 2.24 -6.59
CA ASP A 43 -12.95 1.56 -5.37
C ASP A 43 -11.60 2.08 -4.88
N ASP A 44 -10.71 2.49 -5.79
CA ASP A 44 -9.41 3.07 -5.45
C ASP A 44 -9.55 4.44 -4.76
N VAL A 45 -10.43 5.30 -5.29
CA VAL A 45 -10.74 6.59 -4.65
C VAL A 45 -11.47 6.38 -3.34
N TRP A 46 -12.39 5.41 -3.27
CA TRP A 46 -13.11 5.10 -2.04
C TRP A 46 -12.18 4.61 -0.92
N LEU A 47 -11.18 3.77 -1.23
CA LEU A 47 -10.19 3.34 -0.24
C LEU A 47 -9.43 4.54 0.35
N GLU A 48 -8.99 5.49 -0.48
CA GLU A 48 -8.30 6.70 0.00
C GLU A 48 -9.22 7.56 0.87
N VAL A 49 -10.47 7.78 0.45
CA VAL A 49 -11.49 8.47 1.25
C VAL A 49 -11.75 7.73 2.57
N GLY A 50 -11.76 6.40 2.55
CA GLY A 50 -11.94 5.57 3.74
C GLY A 50 -10.81 5.78 4.75
N TRP A 51 -9.57 5.85 4.28
CA TRP A 51 -8.42 6.17 5.15
C TRP A 51 -8.49 7.59 5.72
N GLU A 52 -8.95 8.57 4.93
CA GLU A 52 -9.18 9.94 5.41
C GLU A 52 -10.31 10.00 6.45
N ILE A 53 -11.36 9.20 6.29
CA ILE A 53 -12.42 9.08 7.29
C ILE A 53 -11.85 8.55 8.61
N LEU A 54 -11.06 7.47 8.55
CA LEU A 54 -10.43 6.87 9.73
C LEU A 54 -9.52 7.86 10.45
N ASP A 55 -8.66 8.57 9.72
CA ASP A 55 -7.81 9.64 10.26
C ASP A 55 -8.68 10.76 10.88
N GLY A 56 -9.76 11.16 10.20
CA GLY A 56 -10.68 12.21 10.64
C GLY A 56 -11.50 11.87 11.88
N ILE A 57 -11.61 10.60 12.27
CA ILE A 57 -12.22 10.13 13.52
C ILE A 57 -11.19 9.67 14.54
N GLY A 58 -9.88 9.86 14.33
CA GLY A 58 -8.84 9.49 15.28
C GLY A 58 -8.54 7.99 15.34
N LEU A 59 -8.64 7.32 14.18
CA LEU A 59 -8.30 5.92 13.96
C LEU A 59 -7.18 5.80 12.90
N GLU A 60 -6.23 6.73 12.94
CA GLU A 60 -5.12 6.81 11.99
C GLU A 60 -4.19 5.60 12.01
N GLU A 61 -4.24 4.78 13.06
CA GLU A 61 -3.49 3.52 13.16
C GLU A 61 -3.91 2.48 12.11
N PHE A 62 -5.13 2.60 11.56
CA PHE A 62 -5.66 1.72 10.51
C PHE A 62 -5.48 2.29 9.11
N TYR A 63 -4.76 3.41 8.95
CA TYR A 63 -4.44 3.94 7.63
C TYR A 63 -3.77 2.88 6.76
N GLY A 64 -4.23 2.74 5.52
CA GLY A 64 -3.67 1.78 4.57
C GLY A 64 -4.28 0.38 4.65
N CYS A 65 -5.33 0.16 5.45
CA CYS A 65 -6.09 -1.09 5.44
C CYS A 65 -6.80 -1.31 4.09
N ASP A 66 -6.77 -2.54 3.59
CA ASP A 66 -7.43 -2.93 2.34
C ASP A 66 -8.88 -3.35 2.62
N TYR A 67 -9.72 -2.40 3.03
CA TYR A 67 -11.08 -2.69 3.51
C TYR A 67 -12.08 -1.61 3.12
N ASP A 68 -13.28 -2.01 2.68
CA ASP A 68 -14.39 -1.10 2.44
C ASP A 68 -15.03 -0.70 3.78
N ILE A 69 -14.59 0.44 4.32
CA ILE A 69 -15.06 0.93 5.61
C ILE A 69 -16.57 1.20 5.66
N LEU A 70 -17.25 1.37 4.52
CA LEU A 70 -18.70 1.56 4.51
C LEU A 70 -19.39 0.34 5.10
N THR A 71 -18.87 -0.85 4.82
CA THR A 71 -19.43 -2.10 5.35
C THR A 71 -19.42 -2.08 6.87
N ALA A 72 -18.34 -1.63 7.52
CA ALA A 72 -18.33 -1.50 8.97
C ALA A 72 -19.25 -0.38 9.48
N LEU A 73 -19.26 0.78 8.80
CA LEU A 73 -20.09 1.92 9.18
C LEU A 73 -21.59 1.61 9.16
N GLU A 74 -22.06 0.77 8.23
CA GLU A 74 -23.48 0.42 8.12
C GLU A 74 -23.99 -0.48 9.25
N HIS A 75 -23.10 -1.12 10.00
CA HIS A 75 -23.47 -1.95 11.16
C HIS A 75 -23.56 -1.14 12.46
N ILE A 76 -23.15 0.13 12.44
CA ILE A 76 -23.17 0.99 13.61
C ILE A 76 -24.58 1.58 13.80
N PRO A 77 -25.16 1.54 15.00
CA PRO A 77 -26.44 2.18 15.29
C PRO A 77 -26.43 3.68 15.00
N SER A 78 -27.51 4.18 14.41
CA SER A 78 -27.74 5.58 14.05
C SER A 78 -27.57 6.60 15.18
N ASP A 79 -27.87 6.16 16.40
CA ASP A 79 -27.82 6.96 17.63
C ASP A 79 -26.46 6.89 18.36
N SER A 80 -25.47 6.20 17.78
CA SER A 80 -24.13 6.08 18.35
C SER A 80 -23.42 7.42 18.38
N ASP A 81 -22.72 7.68 19.48
CA ASP A 81 -21.81 8.82 19.56
C ASP A 81 -20.45 8.52 18.93
N LEU A 82 -19.55 9.51 18.92
CA LEU A 82 -18.23 9.36 18.33
C LEU A 82 -17.38 8.29 19.04
N GLU A 83 -17.50 8.17 20.35
CA GLU A 83 -16.71 7.22 21.15
C GLU A 83 -17.17 5.79 20.89
N ASP A 84 -18.48 5.58 20.78
CA ASP A 84 -19.09 4.31 20.37
C ASP A 84 -18.65 3.91 18.96
N ILE A 85 -18.69 4.85 18.00
CA ILE A 85 -18.24 4.63 16.62
C ILE A 85 -16.76 4.23 16.59
N GLN A 86 -15.90 4.99 17.30
CA GLN A 86 -14.47 4.70 17.37
C GLN A 86 -14.20 3.32 17.96
N THR A 87 -14.89 2.99 19.04
CA THR A 87 -14.74 1.70 19.74
C THR A 87 -15.17 0.55 18.83
N PHE A 88 -16.34 0.66 18.20
CA PHE A 88 -16.83 -0.34 17.27
C PHE A 88 -15.86 -0.57 16.10
N LEU A 89 -15.49 0.51 15.39
CA LEU A 89 -14.60 0.41 14.24
C LEU A 89 -13.23 -0.14 14.61
N ARG A 90 -12.67 0.27 15.75
CA ARG A 90 -11.39 -0.25 16.23
C ARG A 90 -11.44 -1.75 16.46
N HIS A 91 -12.50 -2.27 17.08
CA HIS A 91 -12.66 -3.71 17.29
C HIS A 91 -12.84 -4.44 15.95
N SER A 92 -13.77 -3.98 15.11
CA SER A 92 -14.06 -4.62 13.82
C SER A 92 -12.85 -4.62 12.88
N LEU A 93 -12.06 -3.55 12.83
CA LEU A 93 -10.89 -3.45 11.96
C LEU A 93 -9.73 -4.31 12.45
N VAL A 94 -9.52 -4.44 13.77
CA VAL A 94 -8.51 -5.36 14.31
C VAL A 94 -8.84 -6.80 13.93
N GLU A 95 -10.11 -7.21 14.10
CA GLU A 95 -10.56 -8.56 13.72
C GLU A 95 -10.43 -8.79 12.22
N THR A 96 -10.90 -7.83 11.41
CA THR A 96 -10.81 -7.92 9.94
C THR A 96 -9.35 -8.00 9.48
N LEU A 97 -8.43 -7.23 10.06
CA LEU A 97 -7.01 -7.27 9.70
C LEU A 97 -6.38 -8.61 10.09
N LEU A 98 -6.74 -9.19 11.24
CA LEU A 98 -6.28 -10.53 11.61
C LEU A 98 -6.73 -11.59 10.60
N GLU A 99 -8.00 -11.57 10.20
CA GLU A 99 -8.53 -12.46 9.17
C GLU A 99 -7.82 -12.24 7.83
N GLN A 100 -7.55 -10.99 7.44
CA GLN A 100 -6.78 -10.68 6.24
C GLN A 100 -5.37 -11.27 6.33
N PHE A 101 -4.68 -11.12 7.45
CA PHE A 101 -3.33 -11.66 7.66
C PHE A 101 -3.28 -13.18 7.60
N ASP A 102 -4.30 -13.86 8.12
CA ASP A 102 -4.40 -15.32 8.04
C ASP A 102 -4.71 -15.81 6.62
N ASN A 103 -5.28 -14.95 5.76
CA ASN A 103 -5.53 -15.20 4.34
C ASN A 103 -4.43 -14.65 3.39
N GLU A 104 -3.21 -14.41 3.90
CA GLU A 104 -2.09 -13.84 3.13
C GLU A 104 -2.39 -12.46 2.51
N GLY A 105 -3.18 -11.67 3.22
CA GLY A 105 -3.47 -10.28 2.94
C GLY A 105 -2.23 -9.39 3.04
N THR A 106 -2.31 -8.22 2.42
CA THR A 106 -1.19 -7.29 2.29
C THR A 106 -0.95 -6.43 3.53
N THR A 107 0.32 -6.11 3.79
CA THR A 107 0.73 -5.22 4.88
C THR A 107 1.36 -3.90 4.41
N ILE A 108 1.28 -3.58 3.11
CA ILE A 108 2.13 -2.59 2.44
C ILE A 108 2.04 -1.18 3.05
N LEU A 109 0.83 -0.70 3.31
CA LEU A 109 0.58 0.69 3.73
C LEU A 109 0.34 0.87 5.24
N LEU A 110 0.33 -0.22 6.00
CA LEU A 110 0.08 -0.16 7.45
C LEU A 110 1.23 0.55 8.17
N ASP A 111 0.91 1.49 9.06
CA ASP A 111 1.93 2.19 9.84
C ASP A 111 2.06 1.61 11.25
N ILE A 112 3.05 0.75 11.44
CA ILE A 112 3.36 0.13 12.74
C ILE A 112 3.62 1.20 13.81
N ALA A 113 4.21 2.35 13.46
CA ALA A 113 4.54 3.38 14.44
C ALA A 113 3.27 4.01 15.03
N LYS A 114 2.23 4.20 14.21
CA LYS A 114 0.92 4.71 14.65
C LYS A 114 0.13 3.70 15.48
N MET A 115 0.38 2.40 15.30
CA MET A 115 -0.26 1.34 16.09
C MET A 115 0.32 1.23 17.52
N VAL A 116 1.50 1.79 17.79
CA VAL A 116 2.11 1.72 19.12
C VAL A 116 1.27 2.49 20.13
N GLY A 117 0.85 1.81 21.19
CA GLY A 117 0.04 2.42 22.25
C GLY A 117 -1.48 2.38 21.98
N THR A 118 -1.92 1.82 20.85
CA THR A 118 -3.33 1.55 20.57
C THR A 118 -3.62 0.05 20.69
N PRO A 119 -4.90 -0.37 20.75
CA PRO A 119 -5.28 -1.78 20.67
C PRO A 119 -4.76 -2.52 19.42
N ALA A 120 -4.49 -1.81 18.33
CA ALA A 120 -3.88 -2.38 17.12
C ALA A 120 -2.42 -2.84 17.33
N ALA A 121 -1.77 -2.47 18.45
CA ALA A 121 -0.42 -2.93 18.79
C ALA A 121 -0.30 -4.46 18.83
N ALA A 122 -1.40 -5.17 19.11
CA ALA A 122 -1.46 -6.63 19.08
C ALA A 122 -1.15 -7.23 17.68
N LEU A 123 -1.36 -6.46 16.61
CA LEU A 123 -1.09 -6.87 15.23
C LEU A 123 0.39 -6.79 14.85
N ILE A 124 1.17 -5.96 15.55
CA ILE A 124 2.54 -5.60 15.17
C ILE A 124 3.44 -6.84 14.98
N PRO A 125 3.49 -7.83 15.89
CA PRO A 125 4.34 -9.00 15.70
C PRO A 125 4.04 -9.76 14.41
N LYS A 126 2.74 -9.96 14.12
CA LYS A 126 2.27 -10.65 12.90
C LYS A 126 2.60 -9.84 11.65
N ILE A 127 2.40 -8.52 11.68
CA ILE A 127 2.75 -7.64 10.56
C ILE A 127 4.25 -7.73 10.25
N ILE A 128 5.13 -7.70 11.26
CA ILE A 128 6.58 -7.80 11.05
C ILE A 128 6.96 -9.13 10.40
N GLU A 129 6.38 -10.24 10.86
CA GLU A 129 6.62 -11.56 10.29
C GLU A 129 6.16 -11.63 8.84
N LEU A 130 4.94 -11.18 8.54
CA LEU A 130 4.39 -11.15 7.20
C LEU A 130 5.23 -10.30 6.25
N ARG A 131 5.67 -9.11 6.66
CA ARG A 131 6.53 -8.25 5.85
C ARG A 131 7.84 -8.91 5.45
N LYS A 132 8.44 -9.70 6.35
CA LYS A 132 9.64 -10.47 6.04
C LYS A 132 9.32 -11.56 5.02
N LYS A 133 8.24 -12.32 5.23
CA LYS A 133 7.78 -13.37 4.34
C LYS A 133 7.46 -12.83 2.93
N GLU A 134 6.72 -11.73 2.83
CA GLU A 134 6.36 -11.03 1.58
C GLU A 134 7.61 -10.77 0.71
N VAL A 135 8.69 -10.22 1.30
CA VAL A 135 9.93 -9.92 0.56
C VAL A 135 10.70 -11.17 0.20
N GLN A 136 10.78 -12.16 1.09
CA GLN A 136 11.52 -13.41 0.87
C GLN A 136 10.90 -14.25 -0.25
N ASP A 137 9.57 -14.28 -0.30
CA ASP A 137 8.80 -14.99 -1.32
C ASP A 137 8.74 -14.22 -2.64
N THR A 138 9.09 -12.93 -2.63
CA THR A 138 9.12 -12.10 -3.83
C THR A 138 10.26 -12.49 -4.77
N ILE A 139 9.88 -12.73 -6.03
CA ILE A 139 10.80 -12.94 -7.14
C ILE A 139 10.76 -11.68 -8.01
N ILE A 140 11.92 -11.03 -8.16
CA ILE A 140 12.10 -9.88 -9.04
C ILE A 140 12.51 -10.36 -10.44
N PRO A 141 11.65 -10.17 -11.44
CA PRO A 141 11.94 -10.58 -12.81
C PRO A 141 12.92 -9.62 -13.49
N ILE A 142 13.92 -10.22 -14.13
CA ILE A 142 14.88 -9.53 -14.99
C ILE A 142 14.53 -9.88 -16.44
N MET A 143 14.10 -8.88 -17.19
CA MET A 143 13.60 -8.97 -18.55
C MET A 143 14.71 -8.69 -19.56
N GLY A 144 14.98 -9.63 -20.46
CA GLY A 144 15.89 -9.43 -21.57
C GLY A 144 17.15 -10.28 -21.50
N LYS A 145 18.22 -9.79 -22.12
CA LYS A 145 19.49 -10.53 -22.24
C LYS A 145 20.53 -9.95 -21.30
N GLU A 146 21.18 -10.85 -20.58
CA GLU A 146 22.36 -10.55 -19.79
C GLU A 146 23.58 -10.33 -20.68
N ILE A 147 24.36 -9.30 -20.37
CA ILE A 147 25.65 -9.03 -20.99
C ILE A 147 26.68 -8.94 -19.89
N ILE A 148 27.63 -9.87 -19.92
CA ILE A 148 28.78 -9.91 -19.04
C ILE A 148 29.98 -9.39 -19.83
N ILE A 149 30.64 -8.36 -19.32
CA ILE A 149 31.80 -7.73 -19.94
C ILE A 149 33.04 -8.23 -19.22
N TYR A 150 33.95 -8.84 -19.98
CA TYR A 150 35.22 -9.36 -19.47
C TYR A 150 36.38 -8.44 -19.87
N ASP A 151 37.44 -8.40 -19.05
CA ASP A 151 38.71 -7.78 -19.43
C ASP A 151 39.52 -8.70 -20.38
N ILE A 152 40.69 -8.21 -20.79
CA ILE A 152 41.63 -8.99 -21.63
C ILE A 152 42.16 -10.27 -20.94
N PHE A 153 41.95 -10.42 -19.63
CA PHE A 153 42.35 -11.58 -18.82
C PHE A 153 41.15 -12.48 -18.48
N MET A 154 39.98 -12.26 -19.07
CA MET A 154 38.73 -12.99 -18.80
C MET A 154 38.20 -12.84 -17.37
N ASN A 155 38.53 -11.75 -16.67
CA ASN A 155 37.85 -11.38 -15.41
C ASN A 155 36.57 -10.61 -15.72
N GLU A 156 35.48 -10.90 -15.00
CA GLU A 156 34.25 -10.12 -15.10
C GLU A 156 34.47 -8.69 -14.58
N VAL A 157 34.30 -7.70 -15.45
CA VAL A 157 34.50 -6.28 -15.15
C VAL A 157 33.18 -5.58 -14.86
N ASN A 158 32.14 -5.97 -15.60
CA ASN A 158 30.85 -5.29 -15.51
C ASN A 158 29.72 -6.19 -16.03
N ARG A 159 28.53 -6.00 -15.47
CA ARG A 159 27.30 -6.69 -15.86
C ARG A 159 26.26 -5.68 -16.28
N THR A 160 25.64 -5.89 -17.44
CA THR A 160 24.57 -5.04 -17.98
C THR A 160 23.50 -5.87 -18.66
N SER A 161 22.42 -5.24 -19.09
CA SER A 161 21.29 -5.90 -19.75
C SER A 161 20.84 -5.12 -20.98
N ILE A 162 20.22 -5.83 -21.93
CA ILE A 162 19.44 -5.22 -23.01
C ILE A 162 17.98 -5.69 -22.87
N PRO A 163 17.02 -4.78 -22.60
CA PRO A 163 17.18 -3.33 -22.45
C PRO A 163 17.91 -2.92 -21.16
N GLU A 164 18.43 -1.68 -21.09
CA GLU A 164 19.17 -1.18 -19.91
C GLU A 164 18.29 -1.22 -18.64
N LYS A 165 17.00 -0.90 -18.76
CA LYS A 165 16.00 -1.04 -17.71
C LYS A 165 15.33 -2.41 -17.75
N ALA A 166 16.10 -3.47 -17.56
CA ALA A 166 15.62 -4.85 -17.61
C ALA A 166 14.84 -5.28 -16.36
N VAL A 167 15.06 -4.65 -15.21
CA VAL A 167 14.55 -5.15 -13.94
C VAL A 167 13.15 -4.60 -13.70
N TRP A 168 12.15 -5.46 -13.55
CA TRP A 168 10.78 -5.06 -13.26
C TRP A 168 10.50 -5.17 -11.77
N LEU A 169 10.31 -4.01 -11.13
CA LEU A 169 10.22 -3.84 -9.67
C LEU A 169 8.80 -3.90 -9.13
N GLU A 170 7.77 -4.07 -9.97
CA GLU A 170 6.38 -4.15 -9.51
C GLU A 170 6.16 -5.17 -8.39
N PRO A 171 6.70 -6.42 -8.46
CA PRO A 171 6.52 -7.36 -7.35
C PRO A 171 7.04 -6.81 -6.03
N LEU A 172 8.15 -6.07 -6.06
CA LEU A 172 8.74 -5.47 -4.87
C LEU A 172 7.91 -4.28 -4.35
N TRP A 173 7.32 -3.47 -5.24
CA TRP A 173 6.34 -2.43 -4.86
C TRP A 173 5.13 -2.99 -4.11
N MET A 174 4.81 -4.26 -4.32
CA MET A 174 3.69 -4.96 -3.67
C MET A 174 4.09 -5.61 -2.33
N THR A 175 5.22 -5.21 -1.75
CA THR A 175 5.64 -5.64 -0.39
C THR A 175 5.86 -4.41 0.46
N ALA A 176 5.65 -4.49 1.79
CA ALA A 176 5.79 -3.29 2.62
C ALA A 176 7.21 -2.71 2.63
N TYR A 177 8.22 -3.55 2.87
CA TYR A 177 9.62 -3.09 2.87
C TYR A 177 10.07 -2.67 1.47
N GLY A 178 9.61 -3.36 0.43
CA GLY A 178 9.85 -2.99 -0.95
C GLY A 178 9.28 -1.63 -1.28
N TYR A 179 8.00 -1.37 -0.98
CA TYR A 179 7.37 -0.06 -1.12
C TYR A 179 8.17 1.03 -0.41
N GLN A 180 8.49 0.86 0.88
CA GLN A 180 9.24 1.84 1.66
C GLN A 180 10.63 2.14 1.06
N THR A 181 11.34 1.10 0.66
CA THR A 181 12.69 1.22 0.08
C THR A 181 12.65 1.90 -1.29
N LEU A 182 11.76 1.45 -2.18
CA LEU A 182 11.65 1.99 -3.54
C LEU A 182 11.15 3.43 -3.53
N TYR A 183 10.19 3.75 -2.65
CA TYR A 183 9.71 5.11 -2.45
C TYR A 183 10.83 6.02 -1.95
N SER A 184 11.56 5.61 -0.90
CA SER A 184 12.67 6.40 -0.32
C SER A 184 13.83 6.61 -1.29
N MET A 185 14.10 5.64 -2.15
CA MET A 185 15.14 5.72 -3.18
C MET A 185 14.65 6.38 -4.48
N ASN A 186 13.35 6.72 -4.56
CA ASN A 186 12.69 7.29 -5.73
C ASN A 186 12.86 6.44 -7.01
N PHE A 187 12.66 5.13 -6.87
CA PHE A 187 12.60 4.24 -8.03
C PHE A 187 11.20 4.25 -8.67
N GLY A 188 11.13 3.83 -9.94
CA GLY A 188 9.86 3.57 -10.61
C GLY A 188 9.55 2.07 -10.68
N LEU A 189 8.76 1.67 -11.67
CA LEU A 189 8.47 0.25 -11.94
C LEU A 189 9.62 -0.51 -12.61
N TYR A 190 10.58 0.20 -13.21
CA TYR A 190 11.68 -0.42 -13.94
C TYR A 190 13.02 0.21 -13.55
N THR A 191 14.05 -0.63 -13.42
CA THR A 191 15.42 -0.22 -13.12
C THR A 191 16.46 -1.07 -13.84
N ASN A 192 17.75 -0.73 -13.68
CA ASN A 192 18.87 -1.49 -14.21
C ASN A 192 19.50 -2.41 -13.14
N LEU A 193 20.42 -3.29 -13.54
CA LEU A 193 21.06 -4.25 -12.64
C LEU A 193 21.87 -3.59 -11.51
N LYS A 194 22.57 -2.48 -11.81
CA LYS A 194 23.40 -1.77 -10.82
C LYS A 194 22.54 -1.20 -9.68
N GLU A 195 21.40 -0.63 -10.03
CA GLU A 195 20.45 -0.11 -9.05
C GLU A 195 19.74 -1.23 -8.29
N LEU A 196 19.50 -2.39 -8.92
CA LEU A 196 19.00 -3.59 -8.23
C LEU A 196 19.96 -4.06 -7.13
N ASP A 197 21.27 -4.03 -7.37
CA ASP A 197 22.27 -4.35 -6.34
C ASP A 197 22.21 -3.37 -5.17
N ARG A 198 21.94 -2.08 -5.44
CA ARG A 198 21.76 -1.06 -4.39
C ARG A 198 20.50 -1.36 -3.56
N ILE A 199 19.40 -1.74 -4.19
CA ILE A 199 18.17 -2.16 -3.51
C ILE A 199 18.45 -3.40 -2.65
N ALA A 200 19.12 -4.41 -3.20
CA ALA A 200 19.48 -5.63 -2.47
C ALA A 200 20.37 -5.34 -1.24
N ASN A 201 21.31 -4.39 -1.36
CA ASN A 201 22.15 -3.97 -0.24
C ASN A 201 21.37 -3.27 0.87
N VAL A 202 20.34 -2.47 0.53
CA VAL A 202 19.45 -1.87 1.53
C VAL A 202 18.59 -2.94 2.21
N MET A 203 18.02 -3.86 1.44
CA MET A 203 17.22 -4.98 1.99
C MET A 203 18.04 -5.84 2.95
N ARG A 204 19.30 -6.14 2.62
CA ARG A 204 20.18 -6.93 3.50
C ARG A 204 20.43 -6.24 4.85
N LYS A 205 20.48 -4.90 4.89
CA LYS A 205 20.58 -4.14 6.15
C LYS A 205 19.32 -4.25 7.02
N LEU A 206 18.19 -4.57 6.40
CA LEU A 206 16.91 -4.83 7.07
C LEU A 206 16.72 -6.32 7.39
N ASP A 207 17.76 -7.15 7.21
CA ASP A 207 17.72 -8.60 7.43
C ASP A 207 16.68 -9.32 6.55
N VAL A 208 16.48 -8.79 5.33
CA VAL A 208 15.59 -9.40 4.31
C VAL A 208 16.30 -9.50 2.97
N SER A 209 15.91 -10.49 2.17
CA SER A 209 16.45 -10.73 0.84
C SER A 209 15.35 -11.22 -0.09
N PHE A 210 15.36 -10.78 -1.33
CA PHE A 210 14.47 -11.27 -2.39
C PHE A 210 15.27 -12.12 -3.39
N ARG A 211 14.55 -12.89 -4.22
CA ARG A 211 15.15 -13.67 -5.31
C ARG A 211 15.02 -12.93 -6.63
N THR A 212 15.94 -13.17 -7.55
CA THR A 212 15.88 -12.63 -8.91
C THR A 212 15.79 -13.76 -9.92
N LEU A 213 14.95 -13.62 -10.95
CA LEU A 213 14.80 -14.63 -11.99
C LEU A 213 14.92 -14.00 -13.38
N TRP A 214 15.80 -14.58 -14.21
CA TRP A 214 15.98 -14.18 -15.60
C TRP A 214 14.92 -14.81 -16.49
N ASN A 215 14.28 -14.00 -17.34
CA ASN A 215 13.27 -14.45 -18.29
C ASN A 215 12.23 -15.42 -17.68
N PRO A 216 11.43 -14.96 -16.70
CA PRO A 216 10.43 -15.82 -16.08
C PRO A 216 9.41 -16.29 -17.11
N THR A 217 9.47 -17.56 -17.49
CA THR A 217 8.40 -18.23 -18.24
C THR A 217 7.23 -18.50 -17.31
N SER A 218 6.31 -17.54 -17.23
CA SER A 218 4.95 -17.67 -16.67
C SER A 218 4.78 -18.39 -15.33
N GLU A 219 5.79 -18.43 -14.45
CA GLU A 219 5.58 -18.95 -13.10
C GLU A 219 4.51 -18.10 -12.41
N LYS A 220 3.47 -18.78 -11.89
CA LYS A 220 2.40 -18.15 -11.13
C LYS A 220 3.04 -17.40 -9.97
N LYS A 221 2.98 -16.08 -10.04
CA LYS A 221 3.51 -15.20 -9.01
C LYS A 221 2.81 -15.52 -7.70
N PRO A 222 3.54 -15.77 -6.60
CA PRO A 222 2.95 -15.58 -5.27
C PRO A 222 2.62 -14.09 -5.19
N GLN A 223 1.34 -13.76 -5.38
CA GLN A 223 0.84 -12.41 -5.19
C GLN A 223 0.18 -12.40 -3.83
N THR A 224 0.63 -11.50 -2.96
CA THR A 224 -0.14 -11.05 -1.81
C THR A 224 -1.58 -10.78 -2.27
N GLN A 225 -2.57 -11.28 -1.51
CA GLN A 225 -3.96 -11.01 -1.82
C GLN A 225 -4.20 -9.53 -1.53
N THR A 226 -4.13 -8.72 -2.59
CA THR A 226 -4.30 -7.27 -2.57
C THR A 226 -5.45 -6.95 -3.50
N SER A 227 -6.40 -6.14 -3.04
CA SER A 227 -7.49 -5.67 -3.88
C SER A 227 -6.96 -4.94 -5.11
N GLU A 228 -7.71 -4.97 -6.21
CA GLU A 228 -7.34 -4.23 -7.42
C GLU A 228 -7.25 -2.72 -7.15
N ALA A 229 -8.08 -2.23 -6.23
CA ALA A 229 -8.11 -0.85 -5.78
C ALA A 229 -6.79 -0.45 -5.10
N LEU A 230 -6.34 -1.20 -4.09
CA LEU A 230 -5.07 -0.92 -3.41
C LEU A 230 -3.87 -1.08 -4.36
N ARG A 231 -3.89 -2.08 -5.23
CA ARG A 231 -2.88 -2.25 -6.28
C ARG A 231 -2.80 -1.03 -7.19
N SER A 232 -3.95 -0.51 -7.64
CA SER A 232 -4.02 0.70 -8.48
C SER A 232 -3.38 1.90 -7.78
N ILE A 233 -3.67 2.11 -6.49
CA ILE A 233 -3.09 3.20 -5.68
C ILE A 233 -1.55 3.08 -5.63
N ILE A 234 -1.03 1.90 -5.33
CA ILE A 234 0.41 1.65 -5.21
C ILE A 234 1.11 1.89 -6.56
N LEU A 235 0.54 1.38 -7.66
CA LEU A 235 1.09 1.56 -9.00
C LEU A 235 1.07 3.02 -9.44
N LYS A 236 0.00 3.76 -9.13
CA LYS A 236 -0.07 5.21 -9.36
C LYS A 236 1.05 5.94 -8.62
N ARG A 237 1.31 5.59 -7.35
CA ARG A 237 2.41 6.16 -6.55
C ARG A 237 3.78 5.84 -7.16
N ALA A 238 4.01 4.61 -7.59
CA ALA A 238 5.25 4.20 -8.25
C ALA A 238 5.53 4.97 -9.56
N ILE A 239 4.48 5.26 -10.34
CA ILE A 239 4.59 6.05 -11.58
C ILE A 239 4.80 7.54 -11.30
N ASN A 240 4.11 8.09 -10.30
CA ASN A 240 4.12 9.52 -10.01
C ASN A 240 5.36 9.97 -9.23
N GLY A 241 5.88 9.16 -8.29
CA GLY A 241 7.11 9.46 -7.56
C GLY A 241 8.29 9.73 -8.48
N HIS A 242 8.44 8.92 -9.54
CA HIS A 242 9.50 9.07 -10.54
C HIS A 242 9.37 10.37 -11.38
N LYS A 243 8.17 10.95 -11.55
CA LYS A 243 7.97 12.14 -12.40
C LYS A 243 8.45 13.44 -11.76
N GLN A 244 8.54 13.54 -10.43
CA GLN A 244 8.92 14.78 -9.74
C GLN A 244 10.38 15.22 -9.99
N LYS A 245 11.24 14.37 -10.54
CA LYS A 245 12.66 14.69 -10.83
C LYS A 245 12.92 15.22 -12.26
N LYS A 246 11.89 15.25 -13.12
CA LYS A 246 12.02 15.74 -14.52
C LYS A 246 11.57 17.20 -14.70
N ARG A 247 11.34 17.93 -13.61
CA ARG A 247 11.07 19.36 -13.61
C ARG A 247 12.19 20.10 -12.88
#